data_AF-A0A536HTD1-F1
#
_entry.id   AF-A0A536HTD1-F1
#
_cell.length_a   1.000
_cell.length_b   1.000
_cell.length_c   1.000
_cell.angle_alpha   90.00
_cell.angle_beta   90.00
_cell.angle_gamma   90.00
#
_symmetry.space_group_name_H-M   'P 1'
#
loop_
_entity.id
_entity.type
_entity.pdbx_description
1 polymer ?
#
loop_
_entity_poly.entity_id
_entity_poly.type
_entity_poly.pdbx_seq_one_letter_code
_entity_poly.pdbx_strand_id
1 'polypeptide(L)'
;MARPAFGRQDIGLVIEVPELLAARANPDHLSQVLANLLQNAARYTPERGQVTVRAEARLNEVVVSVTNSGDGIPPHDLPHV
;
A
#
# COMPACT_ATOMS: atom_id res chain seq x y z
N MET A 1 14.83 3.52 -5.34
CA MET A 1 13.66 2.89 -5.98
C MET A 1 13.41 1.55 -5.31
N ALA A 2 12.38 1.44 -4.46
CA ALA A 2 12.03 0.15 -3.86
C ALA A 2 11.10 -0.61 -4.83
N ARG A 3 11.57 -1.72 -5.40
CA ARG A 3 10.68 -2.73 -6.00
C ARG A 3 10.23 -3.62 -4.85
N PRO A 4 8.94 -3.60 -4.44
CA PRO A 4 8.47 -4.57 -3.46
C PRO A 4 8.66 -5.96 -4.04
N ALA A 5 9.19 -6.89 -3.23
CA ALA A 5 9.54 -8.24 -3.67
C ALA A 5 8.31 -9.17 -3.74
N PHE A 6 7.19 -8.70 -4.30
CA PHE A 6 6.00 -9.53 -4.50
C PHE A 6 6.30 -10.73 -5.42
N GLY A 7 7.28 -10.65 -6.31
CA GLY A 7 7.61 -11.75 -7.24
C GLY A 7 8.19 -13.03 -6.62
N ARG A 8 8.42 -13.08 -5.29
CA ARG A 8 8.88 -14.30 -4.58
C ARG A 8 7.78 -15.03 -3.82
N GLN A 9 6.64 -14.38 -3.61
CA GLN A 9 5.46 -14.97 -2.96
C GLN A 9 4.35 -14.94 -4.00
N ASP A 10 3.51 -15.97 -4.07
CA ASP A 10 2.38 -15.98 -5.00
C ASP A 10 1.31 -14.98 -4.52
N ILE A 11 1.59 -13.67 -4.62
CA ILE A 11 0.74 -12.59 -4.13
C ILE A 11 0.30 -11.76 -5.33
N GLY A 12 -1.01 -11.63 -5.52
CA GLY A 12 -1.59 -10.77 -6.55
C GLY A 12 -1.40 -9.30 -6.21
N LEU A 13 -1.01 -8.48 -7.19
CA LEU A 13 -0.96 -7.03 -7.06
C LEU A 13 -2.02 -6.40 -7.96
N VAL A 14 -2.91 -5.60 -7.37
CA VAL A 14 -3.91 -4.81 -8.07
C VAL A 14 -3.59 -3.32 -7.91
N ILE A 15 -3.62 -2.58 -9.01
CA ILE A 15 -3.37 -1.14 -9.02
C ILE A 15 -4.62 -0.44 -9.56
N GLU A 16 -5.25 0.36 -8.73
CA GLU A 16 -6.43 1.17 -9.03
C GLU A 16 -6.08 2.65 -8.92
N VAL A 17 -5.43 3.18 -9.95
CA VAL A 17 -5.01 4.58 -10.00
C VAL A 17 -5.53 5.19 -11.30
N PRO A 18 -6.25 6.34 -11.25
CA PRO A 18 -6.66 7.07 -12.44
C PRO A 18 -5.45 7.49 -13.27
N GLU A 19 -5.59 7.52 -14.60
CA GLU A 19 -4.51 7.96 -15.50
C GLU A 19 -4.00 9.37 -15.17
N LEU A 20 -4.89 10.23 -14.67
CA LEU A 20 -4.59 11.60 -14.29
C LEU A 20 -4.95 11.81 -12.82
N LEU A 21 -3.92 11.91 -11.99
CA LEU A 21 -4.03 12.24 -10.58
C LEU A 21 -2.86 13.15 -10.18
N ALA A 22 -3.17 14.32 -9.64
CA ALA A 22 -2.17 15.31 -9.27
C ALA A 22 -2.32 15.70 -7.80
N ALA A 23 -1.18 15.74 -7.09
CA ALA A 23 -1.10 16.19 -5.72
C ALA A 23 0.20 16.99 -5.51
N ARG A 24 0.21 17.91 -4.54
CA ARG A 24 1.45 18.53 -4.06
C ARG A 24 1.97 17.70 -2.88
N ALA A 25 3.11 17.06 -3.06
CA ALA A 25 3.78 16.29 -2.02
C ALA A 25 5.30 16.34 -2.23
N ASN A 26 6.06 16.00 -1.19
CA ASN A 26 7.48 15.70 -1.35
C ASN A 26 7.60 14.27 -1.94
N PRO A 27 8.20 14.08 -3.13
CA PRO A 27 8.26 12.79 -3.80
C PRO A 27 9.08 11.75 -3.03
N ASP A 28 10.13 12.15 -2.33
CA ASP A 28 10.98 11.25 -1.56
C ASP A 28 10.25 10.74 -0.31
N HIS A 29 9.57 11.65 0.41
CA HIS A 29 8.77 11.28 1.58
C HIS A 29 7.62 10.36 1.19
N LEU A 30 6.91 10.66 0.09
CA LEU A 30 5.83 9.81 -0.40
C LEU A 30 6.35 8.43 -0.80
N SER A 31 7.48 8.37 -1.50
CA SER A 31 8.12 7.10 -1.86
C SER A 31 8.50 6.27 -0.64
N GLN A 32 9.00 6.92 0.42
CA GLN A 32 9.34 6.24 1.67
C GLN A 32 8.09 5.69 2.38
N VAL A 33 7.02 6.48 2.49
CA VAL A 33 5.76 6.04 3.10
C VAL A 33 5.19 4.86 2.33
N LEU A 34 5.10 4.94 1.01
CA LEU A 34 4.60 3.85 0.17
C LEU A 34 5.47 2.59 0.28
N ALA A 35 6.79 2.73 0.34
CA ALA A 35 7.68 1.60 0.53
C ALA A 35 7.41 0.88 1.87
N ASN A 36 7.22 1.65 2.95
CA ASN A 36 6.90 1.08 4.27
C ASN A 36 5.58 0.32 4.25
N LEU A 37 4.53 0.90 3.66
CA LEU A 37 3.21 0.27 3.55
C LEU A 37 3.26 -1.01 2.69
N LEU A 38 3.97 -0.98 1.56
CA LEU A 38 4.10 -2.13 0.66
C LEU A 38 4.94 -3.25 1.28
N GLN A 39 5.95 -2.92 2.08
CA GLN A 39 6.72 -3.91 2.85
C GLN A 39 5.85 -4.58 3.92
N ASN A 40 5.04 -3.82 4.64
CA ASN A 40 4.08 -4.37 5.59
C ASN A 40 3.07 -5.27 4.87
N ALA A 41 2.48 -4.80 3.78
CA ALA A 41 1.56 -5.59 2.98
C ALA A 41 2.21 -6.92 2.53
N ALA A 42 3.43 -6.90 1.99
CA ALA A 42 4.14 -8.12 1.60
C ALA A 42 4.39 -9.07 2.79
N ARG A 43 4.71 -8.54 3.97
CA ARG A 43 4.99 -9.32 5.17
C ARG A 43 3.76 -10.00 5.76
N TYR A 44 2.61 -9.33 5.73
CA TYR A 44 1.38 -9.76 6.40
C TYR A 44 0.33 -10.36 5.45
N THR A 45 0.63 -10.45 4.15
CA THR A 45 -0.23 -11.14 3.18
C THR A 45 0.08 -12.63 3.17
N PRO A 46 -0.94 -13.51 3.32
CA PRO A 46 -0.74 -14.96 3.21
C PRO A 46 -0.42 -15.38 1.76
N GLU A 47 0.08 -16.60 1.59
CA GLU A 47 0.27 -17.18 0.25
C GLU A 47 -1.03 -17.15 -0.57
N ARG A 48 -0.95 -16.80 -1.85
CA ARG A 48 -2.10 -16.61 -2.76
C ARG A 48 -3.05 -15.49 -2.35
N GLY A 49 -2.60 -14.61 -1.44
CA GLY A 49 -3.28 -13.39 -1.09
C GLY A 49 -3.16 -12.29 -2.14
N GLN A 50 -3.71 -11.12 -1.84
CA GLN A 50 -3.74 -9.96 -2.72
C GLN A 50 -3.36 -8.69 -1.97
N VAL A 51 -2.63 -7.82 -2.65
CA VAL A 51 -2.38 -6.43 -2.25
C VAL A 51 -3.00 -5.52 -3.31
N THR A 52 -3.78 -4.54 -2.86
CA THR A 52 -4.41 -3.52 -3.70
C THR A 52 -3.85 -2.15 -3.33
N VAL A 53 -3.29 -1.46 -4.32
CA VAL A 53 -2.87 -0.05 -4.21
C VAL A 53 -3.90 0.78 -4.95
N ARG A 54 -4.58 1.66 -4.22
CA ARG A 54 -5.60 2.53 -4.78
C ARG A 54 -5.23 3.98 -4.54
N ALA A 55 -5.48 4.83 -5.51
CA ALA A 55 -5.39 6.27 -5.34
C ALA A 55 -6.63 6.94 -5.89
N GLU A 56 -7.21 7.86 -5.14
CA GLU A 56 -8.42 8.56 -5.53
C GLU A 56 -8.36 10.03 -5.15
N ALA A 57 -8.87 10.88 -6.04
CA ALA A 57 -9.07 12.28 -5.72
C ALA A 57 -10.29 12.42 -4.79
N ARG A 58 -10.11 13.17 -3.71
CA ARG A 58 -11.17 13.72 -2.87
C ARG A 58 -11.20 15.24 -3.06
N LEU A 59 -12.13 15.94 -2.41
CA LEU A 59 -12.36 17.37 -2.65
C LEU A 59 -11.06 18.21 -2.58
N ASN A 60 -10.23 18.00 -1.55
CA ASN A 60 -9.05 18.83 -1.28
C ASN A 60 -7.75 18.02 -1.17
N GLU A 61 -7.79 16.72 -1.44
CA GLU A 61 -6.66 15.83 -1.22
C GLU A 61 -6.69 14.62 -2.15
N VAL A 62 -5.57 13.92 -2.21
CA VAL A 62 -5.49 12.60 -2.81
C VAL A 62 -5.34 11.59 -1.69
N VAL A 63 -6.24 10.62 -1.67
CA VAL A 63 -6.17 9.50 -0.73
C VAL A 63 -5.49 8.35 -1.45
N VAL A 64 -4.38 7.87 -0.89
CA VAL A 64 -3.71 6.66 -1.34
C VAL A 64 -3.89 5.60 -0.26
N SER A 65 -4.43 4.45 -0.64
CA SER A 65 -4.57 3.30 0.25
C SER A 65 -3.77 2.11 -0.26
N VAL A 66 -3.15 1.40 0.69
CA VAL A 66 -2.56 0.08 0.48
C VAL A 66 -3.35 -0.88 1.34
N THR A 67 -4.06 -1.81 0.70
CA THR A 67 -4.89 -2.81 1.37
C THR A 67 -4.37 -4.18 1.02
N ASN A 68 -4.30 -5.09 1.98
CA ASN A 68 -3.93 -6.46 1.71
C ASN A 68 -4.92 -7.45 2.34
N SER A 69 -5.02 -8.63 1.76
CA SER A 69 -5.66 -9.78 2.39
C SER A 69 -4.81 -10.28 3.55
N GLY A 70 -5.43 -10.80 4.59
CA GLY A 70 -4.76 -11.37 5.75
C GLY A 70 -5.59 -11.15 7.01
N ASP A 71 -5.06 -11.61 8.13
CA ASP A 71 -5.64 -11.29 9.43
C ASP A 71 -5.43 -9.80 9.72
N GLY A 72 -6.45 -9.17 10.29
CA GLY A 72 -6.35 -7.77 10.72
C GLY A 72 -5.27 -7.58 11.78
N ILE A 73 -4.88 -6.33 12.01
CA ILE A 73 -3.94 -5.99 13.09
C ILE A 73 -4.61 -6.35 14.43
N PRO A 74 -3.98 -7.19 15.27
CA PRO A 74 -4.53 -7.50 16.59
C PRO A 74 -4.78 -6.22 17.38
N PRO A 75 -5.88 -6.10 18.16
CA PRO A 75 -6.22 -4.86 18.86
C PRO A 75 -5.11 -4.32 19.79
N HIS A 76 -4.28 -5.21 20.32
CA HIS A 76 -3.16 -4.86 21.19
C HIS A 76 -1.96 -4.26 20.44
N ASP A 77 -1.86 -4.47 19.13
CA ASP A 77 -0.79 -3.94 18.27
C ASP A 77 -1.15 -2.59 17.62
N LEU A 78 -2.44 -2.23 17.60
CA LEU A 78 -2.93 -0.95 17.05
C LEU A 78 -2.30 0.32 17.64
N PRO A 79 -1.86 0.39 18.92
CA PRO A 79 -1.18 1.58 19.45
C PRO A 79 0.22 1.82 18.87
N HIS A 80 0.79 0.87 18.12
CA HIS A 80 2.17 0.88 17.66
C HIS A 80 2.34 1.04 16.14
N VAL A 81 1.25 1.27 15.41
CA VAL A 81 1.23 1.41 13.93
C VAL A 81 1.11 2.85 13.46
#